data_AF-A0A8K0KGB0-F1
#
_entry.id   AF-A0A8K0KGB0-F1
#
_cell.length_a   1.000
_cell.length_b   1.000
_cell.length_c   1.000
_cell.angle_alpha   90.00
_cell.angle_beta   90.00
_cell.angle_gamma   90.00
#
_symmetry.space_group_name_H-M   'P 1'
#
loop_
_entity.id
_entity.type
_entity.pdbx_description
1 polymer ?
#
loop_
_entity_poly.entity_id
_entity_poly.type
_entity_poly.pdbx_seq_one_letter_code
_entity_poly.pdbx_strand_id
1 'polypeptide(L)'
;MYGYCPGWALQWDYRKKGILNEIRHYAADIISLQEVETDQFHNFFLPELKADGYDGIFSPKSRAKTMSENERKYVDGCAIFYRRAKFSLEKEYLVEFNQLAMARADGSDDMLNRVMPKDNIGLAALLRTNDIAWENGLPVDSSGQVVPQRILVCTAHIHWDPEYCDVKLIQTMMLSHELRVILDEIAESHPGYRMLMHKPKQDNVHLLLCGDFNSLPDSGVVEFLTTGRVSADHPDFKELLGYKSCLKKISPCDRPNEYTHSFKLASAYSSDGIIDYIFYPRSTMTPLGLLGPLANDWFRENKNKPTDIKQNKAKENKAAKESHGKEFSMHLLRAESFQIGEESLHMKHLEPGKEPFISSFSRLYQDIQYPLVSQYATFMLIVYRFKLQI
;
A
#
# COMPACT_ATOMS: atom_id res chain seq x y z
N MET A 1 -10.84 21.11 3.35
CA MET A 1 -10.57 19.89 2.56
C MET A 1 -11.64 19.64 1.49
N TYR A 2 -12.90 19.30 1.80
CA TYR A 2 -13.90 18.88 0.77
C TYR A 2 -15.02 19.89 0.43
N GLY A 3 -14.69 21.15 0.15
CA GLY A 3 -15.70 22.18 -0.14
C GLY A 3 -16.56 21.94 -1.41
N TYR A 4 -16.09 21.09 -2.31
CA TYR A 4 -16.77 20.73 -3.57
C TYR A 4 -17.71 19.51 -3.44
N CYS A 5 -17.61 18.73 -2.37
CA CYS A 5 -18.45 17.55 -2.17
C CYS A 5 -19.66 17.94 -1.30
N PRO A 6 -20.91 17.66 -1.73
CA PRO A 6 -22.08 18.02 -0.93
C PRO A 6 -22.06 17.27 0.41
N GLY A 7 -22.37 17.98 1.51
CA GLY A 7 -22.14 17.46 2.87
C GLY A 7 -22.80 16.10 3.16
N TRP A 8 -23.92 15.77 2.52
CA TRP A 8 -24.57 14.47 2.65
C TRP A 8 -23.74 13.32 2.03
N ALA A 9 -22.99 13.58 0.96
CA ALA A 9 -22.12 12.59 0.33
C ALA A 9 -20.81 12.38 1.11
N LEU A 10 -20.46 13.32 2.01
CA LEU A 10 -19.37 13.17 2.97
C LEU A 10 -19.78 12.40 4.24
N GLN A 11 -21.08 12.28 4.53
CA GLN A 11 -21.56 11.53 5.70
C GLN A 11 -21.13 10.07 5.64
N TRP A 12 -20.60 9.56 6.75
CA TRP A 12 -20.08 8.19 6.80
C TRP A 12 -21.15 7.13 6.50
N ASP A 13 -22.39 7.31 6.98
CA ASP A 13 -23.51 6.40 6.70
C ASP A 13 -23.92 6.33 5.22
N TYR A 14 -23.50 7.29 4.41
CA TYR A 14 -23.57 7.22 2.96
C TYR A 14 -22.33 6.51 2.39
N ARG A 15 -21.13 7.04 2.68
CA ARG A 15 -19.87 6.56 2.10
C ARG A 15 -19.57 5.10 2.38
N LYS A 16 -19.80 4.62 3.61
CA LYS A 16 -19.52 3.23 4.01
C LYS A 16 -20.27 2.19 3.17
N LYS A 17 -21.47 2.55 2.67
CA LYS A 17 -22.25 1.70 1.75
C LYS A 17 -21.64 1.68 0.35
N GLY A 18 -21.16 2.81 -0.16
CA GLY A 18 -20.44 2.89 -1.43
C GLY A 18 -19.17 2.07 -1.40
N ILE A 19 -18.35 2.31 -0.37
CA ILE A 19 -17.10 1.58 -0.08
C ILE A 19 -17.35 0.06 -0.01
N LEU A 20 -18.31 -0.41 0.80
CA LEU A 20 -18.60 -1.84 0.91
C LEU A 20 -19.16 -2.44 -0.39
N ASN A 21 -19.93 -1.68 -1.17
CA ASN A 21 -20.43 -2.14 -2.47
C ASN A 21 -19.32 -2.26 -3.51
N GLU A 22 -18.37 -1.31 -3.54
CA GLU A 22 -17.14 -1.39 -4.34
C GLU A 22 -16.32 -2.61 -3.94
N ILE A 23 -16.17 -2.85 -2.63
CA ILE A 23 -15.50 -4.05 -2.12
C ILE A 23 -16.21 -5.33 -2.62
N ARG A 24 -17.54 -5.41 -2.48
CA ARG A 24 -18.34 -6.57 -2.91
C ARG A 24 -18.34 -6.79 -4.43
N HIS A 25 -18.38 -5.72 -5.21
CA HIS A 25 -18.42 -5.77 -6.68
C HIS A 25 -17.19 -6.45 -7.28
N TYR A 26 -16.04 -6.14 -6.70
CA TYR A 26 -14.73 -6.52 -7.22
C TYR A 26 -14.21 -7.87 -6.68
N ALA A 27 -14.68 -8.29 -5.51
CA ALA A 27 -14.64 -9.68 -5.06
C ALA A 27 -13.24 -10.35 -4.91
N ALA A 28 -12.23 -9.59 -4.47
CA ALA A 28 -10.88 -10.07 -4.09
C ALA A 28 -10.79 -11.42 -3.39
N ASP A 29 -9.64 -12.09 -3.48
CA ASP A 29 -9.26 -13.10 -2.49
C ASP A 29 -8.46 -12.56 -1.28
N ILE A 30 -7.80 -11.39 -1.40
CA ILE A 30 -7.06 -10.69 -0.32
C ILE A 30 -7.26 -9.19 -0.51
N ILE A 31 -7.54 -8.43 0.55
CA ILE A 31 -7.89 -6.99 0.60
C ILE A 31 -6.96 -6.29 1.60
N SER A 32 -6.46 -5.09 1.31
CA SER A 32 -5.48 -4.37 2.13
C SER A 32 -5.86 -2.89 2.34
N LEU A 33 -6.79 -2.63 3.27
CA LEU A 33 -7.32 -1.28 3.53
C LEU A 33 -6.40 -0.46 4.44
N GLN A 34 -6.39 0.87 4.25
CA GLN A 34 -5.84 1.86 5.17
C GLN A 34 -6.97 2.77 5.68
N GLU A 35 -6.66 3.63 6.65
CA GLU A 35 -7.59 4.58 7.28
C GLU A 35 -8.88 3.95 7.86
N VAL A 36 -8.82 2.66 8.22
CA VAL A 36 -9.98 1.96 8.79
C VAL A 36 -10.10 2.34 10.27
N GLU A 37 -11.15 3.06 10.65
CA GLU A 37 -11.46 3.32 12.05
C GLU A 37 -11.76 2.03 12.83
N THR A 38 -11.23 1.94 14.05
CA THR A 38 -11.34 0.75 14.92
C THR A 38 -12.77 0.26 15.08
N ASP A 39 -13.72 1.16 15.37
CA ASP A 39 -15.14 0.83 15.49
C ASP A 39 -15.72 0.28 14.18
N GLN A 40 -15.33 0.89 13.05
CA GLN A 40 -15.82 0.49 11.72
C GLN A 40 -15.25 -0.85 11.27
N PHE A 41 -14.01 -1.19 11.64
CA PHE A 41 -13.50 -2.54 11.42
C PHE A 41 -14.36 -3.58 12.15
N HIS A 42 -14.55 -3.44 13.46
CA HIS A 42 -15.21 -4.46 14.28
C HIS A 42 -16.74 -4.52 14.07
N ASN A 43 -17.40 -3.38 13.90
CA ASN A 43 -18.87 -3.29 13.89
C ASN A 43 -19.48 -3.17 12.48
N PHE A 44 -18.68 -2.94 11.43
CA PHE A 44 -19.17 -2.82 10.05
C PHE A 44 -18.41 -3.71 9.05
N PHE A 45 -17.13 -3.47 8.81
CA PHE A 45 -16.38 -4.18 7.76
C PHE A 45 -16.21 -5.68 8.04
N LEU A 46 -15.77 -6.06 9.24
CA LEU A 46 -15.52 -7.46 9.57
C LEU A 46 -16.80 -8.32 9.59
N PRO A 47 -17.94 -7.89 10.16
CA PRO A 47 -19.19 -8.65 10.08
C PRO A 47 -19.71 -8.81 8.65
N GLU A 48 -19.73 -7.72 7.86
CA GLU A 48 -20.23 -7.74 6.48
C GLU A 48 -19.36 -8.62 5.57
N LEU A 49 -18.03 -8.51 5.66
CA LEU A 49 -17.11 -9.33 4.85
C LEU A 49 -17.03 -10.77 5.35
N LYS A 50 -17.29 -11.04 6.64
CA LYS A 50 -17.44 -12.43 7.13
C LYS A 50 -18.62 -13.15 6.50
N ALA A 51 -19.73 -12.44 6.26
CA ALA A 51 -20.87 -12.97 5.51
C ALA A 51 -20.51 -13.26 4.04
N ASP A 52 -19.64 -12.46 3.43
CA ASP A 52 -19.12 -12.65 2.06
C ASP A 52 -17.97 -13.70 1.96
N GLY A 53 -17.67 -14.42 3.04
CA GLY A 53 -16.70 -15.52 3.07
C GLY A 53 -15.24 -15.12 3.38
N TYR A 54 -14.99 -13.87 3.78
CA TYR A 54 -13.69 -13.43 4.26
C TYR A 54 -13.48 -13.74 5.75
N ASP A 55 -12.24 -13.58 6.21
CA ASP A 55 -11.89 -13.17 7.57
C ASP A 55 -10.95 -11.96 7.45
N GLY A 56 -10.54 -11.35 8.57
CA GLY A 56 -9.56 -10.28 8.52
C GLY A 56 -8.93 -9.91 9.86
N ILE A 57 -7.77 -9.26 9.76
CA ILE A 57 -7.00 -8.71 10.86
C ILE A 57 -6.93 -7.18 10.75
N PHE A 58 -6.71 -6.50 11.87
CA PHE A 58 -6.65 -5.05 11.97
C PHE A 58 -5.66 -4.63 13.03
N SER A 59 -5.01 -3.49 12.82
CA SER A 59 -4.28 -2.79 13.86
C SER A 59 -4.49 -1.28 13.73
N PRO A 60 -4.88 -0.57 14.80
CA PRO A 60 -4.95 0.88 14.81
C PRO A 60 -3.54 1.49 14.88
N LYS A 61 -3.39 2.73 14.42
CA LYS A 61 -2.18 3.54 14.63
C LYS A 61 -1.78 3.60 16.11
N SER A 62 -0.49 3.68 16.39
CA SER A 62 0.06 3.49 17.75
C SER A 62 -0.51 4.45 18.80
N ARG A 63 -1.03 5.63 18.41
CA ARG A 63 -1.74 6.56 19.31
C ARG A 63 -2.90 5.91 20.09
N ALA A 64 -3.52 4.85 19.54
CA ALA A 64 -4.57 4.09 20.22
C ALA A 64 -4.18 3.63 21.64
N LYS A 65 -2.90 3.35 21.89
CA LYS A 65 -2.40 2.85 23.18
C LYS A 65 -2.45 3.88 24.31
N THR A 66 -2.36 5.18 24.00
CA THR A 66 -2.35 6.27 24.99
C THR A 66 -3.69 7.00 25.11
N MET A 67 -4.63 6.75 24.20
CA MET A 67 -5.97 7.34 24.20
C MET A 67 -6.97 6.56 25.06
N SER A 68 -8.04 7.25 25.50
CA SER A 68 -9.16 6.63 26.22
C SER A 68 -9.94 5.64 25.34
N GLU A 69 -10.69 4.72 25.95
CA GLU A 69 -11.47 3.72 25.19
C GLU A 69 -12.51 4.31 24.24
N ASN A 70 -13.06 5.49 24.57
CA ASN A 70 -14.04 6.18 23.72
C ASN A 70 -13.39 6.83 22.50
N GLU A 71 -12.18 7.37 22.64
CA GLU A 71 -11.44 7.97 21.52
C GLU A 71 -10.78 6.90 20.66
N ARG A 72 -10.29 5.81 21.26
CA ARG A 72 -9.66 4.66 20.58
C ARG A 72 -10.53 4.09 19.46
N LYS A 73 -11.85 4.11 19.62
CA LYS A 73 -12.84 3.69 18.61
C LYS A 73 -12.70 4.42 17.27
N TYR A 74 -12.29 5.68 17.30
CA TYR A 74 -12.08 6.54 16.13
C TYR A 74 -10.61 6.66 15.73
N VAL A 75 -9.72 5.83 16.31
CA VAL A 75 -8.36 5.70 15.80
C VAL A 75 -8.39 4.80 14.58
N ASP A 76 -7.88 5.35 13.49
CA ASP A 76 -7.73 4.69 12.21
C ASP A 76 -6.49 3.80 12.17
N GLY A 77 -6.44 2.89 11.21
CA GLY A 77 -5.35 1.93 11.06
C GLY A 77 -5.39 1.18 9.73
N CYS A 78 -4.69 0.06 9.69
CA CYS A 78 -4.63 -0.81 8.53
C CYS A 78 -5.39 -2.11 8.80
N ALA A 79 -6.06 -2.64 7.77
CA ALA A 79 -6.75 -3.93 7.83
C ALA A 79 -6.35 -4.82 6.64
N ILE A 80 -6.20 -6.12 6.89
CA ILE A 80 -6.04 -7.14 5.84
C ILE A 80 -7.21 -8.11 5.94
N PHE A 81 -8.00 -8.27 4.88
CA PHE A 81 -8.99 -9.35 4.77
C PHE A 81 -8.55 -10.39 3.74
N TYR A 82 -8.98 -11.63 3.92
CA TYR A 82 -8.65 -12.74 3.02
C TYR A 82 -9.80 -13.75 2.96
N ARG A 83 -10.00 -14.39 1.80
CA ARG A 83 -11.03 -15.43 1.63
C ARG A 83 -10.65 -16.69 2.39
N ARG A 84 -11.45 -17.07 3.40
CA ARG A 84 -11.24 -18.27 4.24
C ARG A 84 -11.18 -19.57 3.43
N ALA A 85 -11.85 -19.62 2.28
CA ALA A 85 -11.78 -20.78 1.37
C ALA A 85 -10.39 -20.98 0.76
N LYS A 86 -9.68 -19.89 0.42
CA LYS A 86 -8.39 -19.91 -0.28
C LYS A 86 -7.18 -19.73 0.64
N PHE A 87 -7.36 -19.08 1.78
CA PHE A 87 -6.26 -18.75 2.70
C PHE A 87 -6.59 -19.09 4.16
N SER A 88 -5.58 -19.57 4.87
CA SER A 88 -5.55 -19.69 6.32
C SER A 88 -4.52 -18.73 6.88
N LEU A 89 -4.89 -17.87 7.84
CA LEU A 89 -3.91 -17.08 8.61
C LEU A 89 -3.11 -17.99 9.53
N GLU A 90 -1.78 -17.87 9.50
CA GLU A 90 -0.88 -18.56 10.41
C GLU A 90 -0.33 -17.64 11.50
N LYS A 91 0.01 -16.39 11.15
CA LYS A 91 0.56 -15.40 12.09
C LYS A 91 0.30 -13.99 11.57
N GLU A 92 0.08 -13.05 12.48
CA GLU A 92 0.02 -11.61 12.22
C GLU A 92 1.24 -10.91 12.83
N TYR A 93 1.63 -9.78 12.23
CA TYR A 93 2.78 -8.98 12.62
C TYR A 93 2.44 -7.50 12.52
N LEU A 94 2.77 -6.73 13.56
CA LEU A 94 2.59 -5.29 13.62
C LEU A 94 3.96 -4.59 13.62
N VAL A 95 4.13 -3.62 12.72
CA VAL A 95 5.34 -2.81 12.54
C VAL A 95 5.01 -1.39 13.00
N GLU A 96 5.49 -1.00 14.17
CA GLU A 96 5.25 0.34 14.75
C GLU A 96 6.48 1.23 14.53
N PHE A 97 6.41 2.13 13.55
CA PHE A 97 7.59 2.90 13.12
C PHE A 97 8.16 3.80 14.21
N ASN A 98 7.32 4.32 15.13
CA ASN A 98 7.78 5.08 16.28
C ASN A 98 8.67 4.28 17.24
N GLN A 99 8.30 3.02 17.55
CA GLN A 99 9.09 2.15 18.42
C GLN A 99 10.40 1.75 17.75
N LEU A 100 10.38 1.49 16.44
CA LEU A 100 11.58 1.21 15.65
C LEU A 100 12.51 2.41 15.59
N ALA A 101 11.98 3.61 15.36
CA ALA A 101 12.72 4.87 15.39
C ALA A 101 13.34 5.13 16.77
N MET A 102 12.59 4.93 17.86
CA MET A 102 13.08 5.05 19.23
C MET A 102 14.21 4.05 19.52
N ALA A 103 14.02 2.76 19.19
CA ALA A 103 14.99 1.70 19.43
C ALA A 103 16.28 1.83 18.58
N ARG A 104 16.17 2.48 17.41
CA ARG A 104 17.25 2.58 16.42
C ARG A 104 17.81 4.00 16.26
N ALA A 105 17.40 4.95 17.09
CA ALA A 105 17.82 6.36 17.01
C ALA A 105 19.34 6.54 17.11
N ASP A 106 20.02 5.76 17.97
CA ASP A 106 21.48 5.77 18.10
C ASP A 106 22.09 7.17 18.37
N GLY A 107 21.35 8.02 19.10
CA GLY A 107 21.72 9.41 19.36
C GLY A 107 21.41 10.41 18.23
N SER A 108 20.72 9.99 17.17
CA SER A 108 20.24 10.87 16.09
C SER A 108 19.03 11.68 16.56
N ASP A 109 19.24 12.97 16.84
CA ASP A 109 18.16 13.91 17.17
C ASP A 109 17.09 13.96 16.07
N ASP A 110 17.48 13.87 14.79
CA ASP A 110 16.53 13.88 13.67
C ASP A 110 15.62 12.64 13.65
N MET A 111 16.11 11.49 14.11
CA MET A 111 15.28 10.29 14.26
C MET A 111 14.26 10.49 15.39
N LEU A 112 14.69 11.07 16.51
CA LEU A 112 13.84 11.32 17.69
C LEU A 112 12.83 12.47 17.48
N ASN A 113 13.19 13.49 16.71
CA ASN A 113 12.36 14.70 16.52
C ASN A 113 11.46 14.61 15.29
N ARG A 114 11.85 13.90 14.22
CA ARG A 114 11.10 13.86 12.95
C ARG A 114 10.38 12.53 12.72
N VAL A 115 11.01 11.40 13.03
CA VAL A 115 10.49 10.05 12.71
C VAL A 115 9.72 9.45 13.90
N MET A 116 10.33 9.40 15.09
CA MET A 116 9.76 8.80 16.30
C MET A 116 8.38 9.35 16.71
N PRO A 117 8.07 10.66 16.55
CA PRO A 117 6.75 11.19 16.92
C PRO A 117 5.61 10.80 15.98
N LYS A 118 5.89 10.12 14.85
CA LYS A 118 4.86 9.71 13.88
C LYS A 118 4.35 8.31 14.21
N ASP A 119 3.03 8.18 14.38
CA ASP A 119 2.34 6.95 14.83
C ASP A 119 1.88 6.03 13.69
N ASN A 120 2.42 6.23 12.49
CA ASN A 120 2.23 5.38 11.31
C ASN A 120 2.63 3.93 11.60
N ILE A 121 1.99 2.99 10.89
CA ILE A 121 2.18 1.55 11.08
C ILE A 121 2.25 0.79 9.75
N GLY A 122 2.86 -0.40 9.81
CA GLY A 122 2.66 -1.49 8.86
C GLY A 122 1.99 -2.68 9.55
N LEU A 123 1.11 -3.38 8.84
CA LEU A 123 0.47 -4.63 9.29
C LEU A 123 0.82 -5.73 8.29
N ALA A 124 1.17 -6.92 8.76
CA ALA A 124 1.40 -8.06 7.89
C ALA A 124 0.71 -9.34 8.36
N ALA A 125 0.21 -10.12 7.40
CA ALA A 125 -0.44 -11.41 7.57
C ALA A 125 0.37 -12.49 6.85
N LEU A 126 0.84 -13.50 7.58
CA LEU A 126 1.35 -14.73 6.99
C LEU A 126 0.17 -15.65 6.66
N LEU A 127 -0.13 -15.77 5.37
CA LEU A 127 -1.24 -16.58 4.86
C LEU A 127 -0.70 -17.86 4.21
N ARG A 128 -1.21 -19.02 4.63
CA ARG A 128 -1.02 -20.30 3.94
C ARG A 128 -2.12 -20.49 2.89
N THR A 129 -1.75 -20.92 1.68
CA THR A 129 -2.74 -21.26 0.65
C THR A 129 -3.44 -22.59 0.98
N ASN A 130 -4.76 -22.62 0.82
CA ASN A 130 -5.57 -23.84 0.87
C ASN A 130 -5.76 -24.42 -0.54
N ASP A 131 -6.22 -25.67 -0.64
CA ASP A 131 -6.44 -26.44 -1.87
C ASP A 131 -7.25 -25.67 -2.95
N ILE A 132 -8.29 -24.96 -2.52
CA ILE A 132 -9.19 -24.17 -3.41
C ILE A 132 -8.46 -22.99 -4.09
N ALA A 133 -7.29 -22.58 -3.59
CA ALA A 133 -6.46 -21.58 -4.24
C ALA A 133 -5.70 -22.13 -5.48
N TRP A 134 -5.76 -23.45 -5.73
CA TRP A 134 -4.98 -24.13 -6.76
C TRP A 134 -5.87 -24.86 -7.77
N GLU A 135 -5.96 -24.33 -8.99
CA GLU A 135 -6.80 -24.89 -10.06
C GLU A 135 -6.27 -26.23 -10.62
N ASN A 136 -4.99 -26.55 -10.40
CA ASN A 136 -4.30 -27.71 -10.97
C ASN A 136 -3.78 -28.69 -9.89
N GLY A 137 -4.34 -28.62 -8.67
CA GLY A 137 -3.86 -29.35 -7.50
C GLY A 137 -2.74 -28.62 -6.76
N LEU A 138 -2.51 -29.02 -5.51
CA LEU A 138 -1.48 -28.43 -4.65
C LEU A 138 -0.07 -28.65 -5.25
N PRO A 139 0.86 -27.69 -5.08
CA PRO A 139 2.24 -27.88 -5.50
C PRO A 139 2.91 -28.98 -4.68
N VAL A 140 3.67 -29.82 -5.38
CA VAL A 140 4.41 -30.95 -4.80
C VAL A 140 5.91 -30.78 -5.02
N ASP A 141 6.72 -31.29 -4.10
CA ASP A 141 8.18 -31.34 -4.25
C ASP A 141 8.64 -32.48 -5.17
N SER A 142 9.96 -32.60 -5.34
CA SER A 142 10.60 -33.69 -6.10
C SER A 142 10.39 -35.09 -5.52
N SER A 143 9.88 -35.21 -4.28
CA SER A 143 9.51 -36.48 -3.65
C SER A 143 8.01 -36.81 -3.80
N GLY A 144 7.23 -35.90 -4.38
CA GLY A 144 5.78 -36.01 -4.54
C GLY A 144 4.99 -35.61 -3.28
N GLN A 145 5.63 -35.02 -2.26
CA GLN A 145 4.94 -34.51 -1.08
C GLN A 145 4.37 -33.12 -1.36
N VAL A 146 3.16 -32.86 -0.86
CA VAL A 146 2.50 -31.56 -0.92
C VAL A 146 3.29 -30.53 -0.12
N VAL A 147 3.62 -29.40 -0.74
CA VAL A 147 4.37 -28.31 -0.13
C VAL A 147 3.44 -27.13 0.14
N PRO A 148 3.14 -26.79 1.40
CA PRO A 148 2.29 -25.64 1.72
C PRO A 148 2.99 -24.34 1.26
N GLN A 149 2.34 -23.60 0.37
CA GLN A 149 2.80 -22.29 -0.07
C GLN A 149 2.30 -21.20 0.87
N ARG A 150 3.16 -20.19 1.07
CA ARG A 150 2.89 -19.08 1.97
C ARG A 150 3.03 -17.75 1.25
N ILE A 151 2.19 -16.81 1.64
CA ILE A 151 2.22 -15.43 1.16
C ILE A 151 2.23 -14.53 2.40
N LEU A 152 3.31 -13.77 2.57
CA LEU A 152 3.37 -12.70 3.56
C LEU A 152 2.77 -11.45 2.91
N VAL A 153 1.52 -11.15 3.24
CA VAL A 153 0.85 -9.93 2.76
C VAL A 153 1.13 -8.83 3.75
N CYS A 154 1.72 -7.72 3.32
CA CYS A 154 1.91 -6.52 4.12
C CYS A 154 1.09 -5.37 3.56
N THR A 155 0.58 -4.52 4.45
CA THR A 155 -0.01 -3.21 4.14
C THR A 155 0.61 -2.15 5.04
N ALA A 156 0.92 -0.98 4.51
CA ALA A 156 1.39 0.16 5.30
C ALA A 156 0.61 1.43 4.96
N HIS A 157 0.56 2.36 5.92
CA HIS A 157 0.14 3.74 5.71
C HIS A 157 1.27 4.64 6.21
N ILE A 158 2.10 5.10 5.28
CA ILE A 158 3.29 5.94 5.52
C ILE A 158 2.88 7.40 5.80
N HIS A 159 3.75 8.18 6.45
CA HIS A 159 3.46 9.57 6.80
C HIS A 159 3.04 10.42 5.58
N TRP A 160 2.00 11.25 5.74
CA TRP A 160 1.38 11.96 4.61
C TRP A 160 2.10 13.23 4.17
N ASP A 161 2.66 13.98 5.12
CA ASP A 161 3.13 15.35 4.93
C ASP A 161 4.21 15.45 3.82
N PRO A 162 3.97 16.22 2.73
CA PRO A 162 4.95 16.43 1.65
C PRO A 162 6.30 16.96 2.14
N GLU A 163 6.34 17.75 3.22
CA GLU A 163 7.58 18.28 3.79
C GLU A 163 8.41 17.24 4.56
N TYR A 164 7.98 15.97 4.62
CA TYR A 164 8.64 14.92 5.40
C TYR A 164 9.03 13.69 4.55
N CYS A 165 9.49 13.91 3.31
CA CYS A 165 10.05 12.87 2.43
C CYS A 165 11.11 11.99 3.13
N ASP A 166 11.93 12.57 4.00
CA ASP A 166 12.90 11.88 4.85
C ASP A 166 12.24 10.84 5.76
N VAL A 167 11.13 11.19 6.41
CA VAL A 167 10.37 10.27 7.26
C VAL A 167 9.71 9.17 6.42
N LYS A 168 9.17 9.49 5.24
CA LYS A 168 8.53 8.51 4.34
C LYS A 168 9.54 7.44 3.90
N LEU A 169 10.75 7.88 3.54
CA LEU A 169 11.87 7.00 3.17
C LEU A 169 12.33 6.15 4.36
N ILE A 170 12.55 6.76 5.53
CA ILE A 170 13.00 6.04 6.73
C ILE A 170 11.96 5.02 7.21
N GLN A 171 10.67 5.35 7.23
CA GLN A 171 9.59 4.40 7.55
C GLN A 171 9.59 3.22 6.57
N THR A 172 9.78 3.47 5.28
CA THR A 172 9.87 2.42 4.24
C THR A 172 11.10 1.53 4.40
N MET A 173 12.25 2.10 4.81
CA MET A 173 13.47 1.36 5.14
C MET A 173 13.29 0.47 6.38
N MET A 174 12.64 1.00 7.43
CA MET A 174 12.29 0.23 8.63
C MET A 174 11.33 -0.92 8.28
N LEU A 175 10.29 -0.65 7.49
CA LEU A 175 9.35 -1.67 7.02
C LEU A 175 10.07 -2.80 6.29
N SER A 176 10.98 -2.46 5.38
CA SER A 176 11.76 -3.43 4.63
C SER A 176 12.72 -4.23 5.51
N HIS A 177 13.31 -3.62 6.54
CA HIS A 177 14.12 -4.35 7.51
C HIS A 177 13.29 -5.35 8.33
N GLU A 178 12.17 -4.92 8.90
CA GLU A 178 11.32 -5.79 9.73
C GLU A 178 10.70 -6.92 8.90
N LEU A 179 10.24 -6.65 7.67
CA LEU A 179 9.76 -7.70 6.77
C LEU A 179 10.84 -8.75 6.47
N ARG A 180 12.12 -8.36 6.42
CA ARG A 180 13.21 -9.32 6.23
C ARG A 180 13.42 -10.16 7.50
N VAL A 181 13.44 -9.53 8.68
CA VAL A 181 13.53 -10.24 9.97
C VAL A 181 12.38 -11.24 10.14
N ILE A 182 11.16 -10.86 9.75
CA ILE A 182 9.98 -11.74 9.74
C ILE A 182 10.19 -12.94 8.81
N LEU A 183 10.69 -12.71 7.59
CA LEU A 183 10.96 -13.80 6.63
C LEU A 183 12.10 -14.72 7.10
N ASP A 184 13.15 -14.17 7.70
CA ASP A 184 14.25 -14.92 8.32
C ASP A 184 13.70 -15.81 9.47
N GLU A 185 12.82 -15.29 10.35
CA GLU A 185 12.13 -16.06 11.42
C GLU A 185 11.27 -17.22 10.86
N ILE A 186 10.54 -16.97 9.78
CA ILE A 186 9.69 -18.00 9.14
C ILE A 186 10.54 -19.11 8.52
N ALA A 187 11.71 -18.77 7.95
CA ALA A 187 12.65 -19.73 7.39
C ALA A 187 13.34 -20.58 8.48
N GLU A 188 13.73 -19.97 9.61
CA GLU A 188 14.35 -20.67 10.73
C GLU A 188 13.39 -21.64 11.44
N SER A 189 12.13 -21.25 11.61
CA SER A 189 11.10 -22.06 12.28
C SER A 189 10.68 -23.32 11.50
N HIS A 190 11.07 -23.45 10.22
CA HIS A 190 10.72 -24.59 9.36
C HIS A 190 11.96 -25.27 8.72
N PRO A 191 12.91 -25.80 9.52
CA PRO A 191 14.23 -26.23 9.03
C PRO A 191 14.19 -27.46 8.10
N GLY A 192 13.10 -28.25 8.11
CA GLY A 192 12.93 -29.40 7.22
C GLY A 192 13.04 -29.06 5.72
N TYR A 193 12.73 -27.82 5.35
CA TYR A 193 12.84 -27.36 3.96
C TYR A 193 14.30 -27.08 3.52
N ARG A 194 15.20 -26.78 4.46
CA ARG A 194 16.63 -26.52 4.18
C ARG A 194 17.42 -27.79 3.85
N MET A 195 16.94 -28.98 4.27
CA MET A 195 17.69 -30.24 4.12
C MET A 195 17.44 -30.98 2.80
N LEU A 196 16.30 -30.77 2.12
CA LEU A 196 15.95 -31.58 0.93
C LEU A 196 16.61 -31.11 -0.38
N MET A 197 17.19 -29.92 -0.44
CA MET A 197 17.63 -29.29 -1.70
C MET A 197 19.07 -28.74 -1.60
N HIS A 198 20.00 -29.32 -2.36
CA HIS A 198 21.40 -28.90 -2.45
C HIS A 198 21.64 -27.58 -3.23
N LYS A 199 20.75 -26.59 -3.12
CA LYS A 199 20.94 -25.23 -3.65
C LYS A 199 20.32 -24.18 -2.72
N PRO A 200 21.03 -23.08 -2.41
CA PRO A 200 20.44 -21.95 -1.70
C PRO A 200 19.55 -21.14 -2.68
N LYS A 201 18.27 -21.50 -2.77
CA LYS A 201 17.28 -20.73 -3.55
C LYS A 201 15.91 -20.73 -2.88
N GLN A 202 15.50 -19.51 -2.48
CA GLN A 202 14.15 -19.03 -2.20
C GLN A 202 13.34 -19.80 -1.15
N ASP A 203 13.11 -19.14 -0.03
CA ASP A 203 12.08 -19.49 0.93
C ASP A 203 10.70 -19.46 0.27
N ASN A 204 9.82 -20.42 0.61
CA ASN A 204 8.47 -20.57 0.04
C ASN A 204 7.46 -19.53 0.53
N VAL A 205 7.93 -18.32 0.86
CA VAL A 205 7.12 -17.22 1.35
C VAL A 205 7.21 -16.07 0.36
N HIS A 206 6.13 -15.82 -0.37
CA HIS A 206 6.06 -14.70 -1.30
C HIS A 206 5.61 -13.42 -0.56
N LEU A 207 6.39 -12.35 -0.65
CA LEU A 207 6.04 -11.05 -0.07
C LEU A 207 5.10 -10.30 -1.02
N LEU A 208 3.89 -9.94 -0.60
CA LEU A 208 3.02 -9.00 -1.30
C LEU A 208 2.91 -7.73 -0.47
N LEU A 209 3.53 -6.64 -0.91
CA LEU A 209 3.59 -5.38 -0.16
C LEU A 209 2.64 -4.35 -0.78
N CYS A 210 1.56 -4.02 -0.08
CA CYS A 210 0.59 -3.00 -0.44
C CYS A 210 0.79 -1.76 0.44
N GLY A 211 0.19 -0.63 0.07
CA GLY A 211 0.01 0.49 0.99
C GLY A 211 -0.19 1.84 0.32
N ASP A 212 -0.64 2.80 1.13
CA ASP A 212 -0.45 4.21 0.84
C ASP A 212 0.95 4.61 1.32
N PHE A 213 1.84 4.92 0.38
CA PHE A 213 3.20 5.35 0.64
C PHE A 213 3.33 6.87 0.69
N ASN A 214 2.27 7.62 0.38
CA ASN A 214 2.24 9.08 0.31
C ASN A 214 3.40 9.68 -0.52
N SER A 215 3.89 8.93 -1.52
CA SER A 215 5.16 9.21 -2.22
C SER A 215 5.01 8.95 -3.72
N LEU A 216 5.44 9.91 -4.55
CA LEU A 216 5.29 9.83 -6.01
C LEU A 216 6.28 8.84 -6.66
N PRO A 217 6.07 8.43 -7.93
CA PRO A 217 6.90 7.41 -8.58
C PRO A 217 8.38 7.77 -8.76
N ASP A 218 8.71 9.06 -8.66
CA ASP A 218 10.05 9.64 -8.73
C ASP A 218 10.73 9.83 -7.36
N SER A 219 10.05 9.47 -6.27
CA SER A 219 10.59 9.57 -4.90
C SER A 219 11.63 8.49 -4.58
N GLY A 220 12.49 8.77 -3.59
CA GLY A 220 13.45 7.82 -3.05
C GLY A 220 12.79 6.61 -2.38
N VAL A 221 11.54 6.73 -1.93
CA VAL A 221 10.70 5.61 -1.45
C VAL A 221 10.49 4.58 -2.55
N VAL A 222 10.11 5.03 -3.74
CA VAL A 222 9.86 4.15 -4.89
C VAL A 222 11.16 3.68 -5.53
N GLU A 223 12.21 4.51 -5.58
CA GLU A 223 13.57 4.08 -5.98
C GLU A 223 14.05 2.92 -5.09
N PHE A 224 13.98 3.08 -3.77
CA PHE A 224 14.40 2.08 -2.79
C PHE A 224 13.68 0.75 -3.03
N LEU A 225 12.34 0.76 -3.00
CA LEU A 225 11.51 -0.43 -3.13
C LEU A 225 11.69 -1.16 -4.46
N THR A 226 11.80 -0.43 -5.58
CA THR A 226 11.86 -1.03 -6.92
C THR A 226 13.26 -1.44 -7.37
N THR A 227 14.29 -0.70 -6.99
CA THR A 227 15.68 -0.98 -7.39
C THR A 227 16.45 -1.83 -6.37
N GLY A 228 15.88 -1.99 -5.17
CA GLY A 228 16.52 -2.64 -4.02
C GLY A 228 17.61 -1.80 -3.38
N ARG A 229 17.72 -0.50 -3.70
CA ARG A 229 18.74 0.40 -3.16
C ARG A 229 18.33 1.87 -3.22
N VAL A 230 18.98 2.70 -2.40
CA VAL A 230 18.93 4.16 -2.48
C VAL A 230 20.28 4.74 -2.03
N SER A 231 20.69 5.86 -2.61
CA SER A 231 21.92 6.57 -2.20
C SER A 231 21.80 7.11 -0.77
N ALA A 232 22.86 7.02 0.03
CA ALA A 232 22.91 7.67 1.34
C ALA A 232 23.02 9.21 1.27
N ASP A 233 23.20 9.76 0.06
CA ASP A 233 23.12 11.19 -0.27
C ASP A 233 21.86 11.52 -1.10
N HIS A 234 20.83 10.67 -1.08
CA HIS A 234 19.59 10.92 -1.81
C HIS A 234 18.88 12.19 -1.26
N PRO A 235 18.37 13.10 -2.12
CA PRO A 235 17.80 14.39 -1.70
C PRO A 235 16.66 14.25 -0.68
N ASP A 236 15.85 13.19 -0.76
CA ASP A 236 14.78 12.92 0.22
C ASP A 236 15.29 12.77 1.66
N PHE A 237 16.54 12.35 1.91
CA PHE A 237 17.08 12.35 3.28
C PHE A 237 17.32 13.76 3.83
N LYS A 238 17.32 14.77 2.95
CA LYS A 238 17.68 16.18 3.17
C LYS A 238 19.12 16.29 3.69
N GLU A 239 20.00 16.88 2.87
CA GLU A 239 21.47 16.89 3.02
C GLU A 239 22.02 17.30 4.41
N LEU A 240 21.19 17.95 5.25
CA LEU A 240 21.53 18.45 6.58
C LEU A 240 21.21 17.47 7.73
N LEU A 241 20.53 16.35 7.51
CA LEU A 241 20.00 15.49 8.58
C LEU A 241 20.93 14.32 8.96
N GLY A 242 21.09 14.10 10.28
CA GLY A 242 22.04 13.18 10.91
C GLY A 242 21.64 11.71 10.92
N TYR A 243 21.17 11.17 9.78
CA TYR A 243 20.67 9.79 9.70
C TYR A 243 21.72 8.71 9.38
N LYS A 244 22.94 9.10 8.99
CA LYS A 244 23.92 8.14 8.43
C LYS A 244 24.40 7.06 9.41
N SER A 245 24.42 7.33 10.72
CA SER A 245 24.80 6.37 11.77
C SER A 245 23.71 5.32 12.02
N CYS A 246 22.48 5.76 12.28
CA CYS A 246 21.35 4.89 12.58
C CYS A 246 20.92 4.02 11.37
N LEU A 247 20.90 4.60 10.16
CA LEU A 247 20.48 3.86 8.96
C LEU A 247 21.44 2.74 8.56
N LYS A 248 22.75 2.84 8.87
CA LYS A 248 23.71 1.73 8.65
C LYS A 248 23.37 0.46 9.46
N LYS A 249 22.65 0.60 10.59
CA LYS A 249 22.16 -0.55 11.38
C LYS A 249 20.84 -1.12 10.85
N ILE A 250 20.05 -0.31 10.13
CA ILE A 250 18.78 -0.70 9.49
C ILE A 250 19.05 -1.36 8.13
N SER A 251 19.99 -0.83 7.35
CA SER A 251 20.36 -1.37 6.06
C SER A 251 21.88 -1.56 6.00
N PRO A 252 22.39 -2.69 6.53
CA PRO A 252 23.80 -3.01 6.44
C PRO A 252 24.14 -3.34 4.98
N CYS A 253 25.06 -2.57 4.40
CA CYS A 253 25.55 -2.78 3.05
C CYS A 253 27.09 -2.73 3.03
N ASP A 254 27.71 -3.61 2.24
CA ASP A 254 29.15 -3.64 2.01
C ASP A 254 29.66 -2.42 1.21
N ARG A 255 28.74 -1.67 0.59
CA ARG A 255 29.04 -0.45 -0.18
C ARG A 255 28.96 0.78 0.71
N PRO A 256 29.98 1.65 0.75
CA PRO A 256 30.10 2.68 1.78
C PRO A 256 29.10 3.85 1.70
N ASN A 257 28.20 3.88 0.70
CA ASN A 257 27.28 5.01 0.47
C ASN A 257 25.90 4.62 -0.11
N GLU A 258 25.50 3.34 -0.04
CA GLU A 258 24.19 2.86 -0.50
C GLU A 258 23.48 2.15 0.65
N TYR A 259 22.17 2.37 0.79
CA TYR A 259 21.29 1.52 1.58
C TYR A 259 20.59 0.55 0.63
N THR A 260 20.47 -0.72 0.99
CA THR A 260 19.94 -1.80 0.13
C THR A 260 18.94 -2.71 0.86
N HIS A 261 18.12 -3.42 0.06
CA HIS A 261 17.33 -4.56 0.50
C HIS A 261 17.34 -5.69 -0.53
N SER A 262 17.08 -6.92 -0.10
CA SER A 262 17.12 -8.12 -0.95
C SER A 262 15.85 -8.34 -1.77
N PHE A 263 14.73 -7.69 -1.43
CA PHE A 263 13.46 -7.87 -2.15
C PHE A 263 13.54 -7.36 -3.58
N LYS A 264 13.33 -8.23 -4.57
CA LYS A 264 13.31 -7.89 -6.00
C LYS A 264 11.89 -7.50 -6.42
N LEU A 265 11.39 -6.44 -5.81
CA LEU A 265 10.02 -5.99 -6.00
C LEU A 265 9.85 -5.26 -7.34
N ALA A 266 8.65 -5.39 -7.90
CA ALA A 266 8.16 -4.57 -8.99
C ALA A 266 6.83 -3.96 -8.55
N SER A 267 6.60 -2.69 -8.88
CA SER A 267 5.25 -2.12 -8.77
C SER A 267 4.34 -2.79 -9.80
N ALA A 268 3.10 -3.06 -9.39
CA ALA A 268 2.03 -3.52 -10.27
C ALA A 268 1.71 -2.53 -11.40
N TYR A 269 1.85 -1.24 -11.13
CA TYR A 269 1.49 -0.15 -12.05
C TYR A 269 2.42 1.05 -11.88
N SER A 270 2.43 1.93 -12.87
CA SER A 270 3.12 3.23 -12.82
C SER A 270 2.33 4.23 -13.65
N SER A 271 1.92 5.33 -13.01
CA SER A 271 1.42 6.53 -13.69
C SER A 271 1.66 7.75 -12.82
N ASP A 272 1.61 8.92 -13.43
CA ASP A 272 1.82 10.20 -12.74
C ASP A 272 0.77 10.42 -11.63
N GLY A 273 1.19 11.04 -10.53
CA GLY A 273 0.30 11.39 -9.41
C GLY A 273 -0.14 10.23 -8.51
N ILE A 274 0.40 9.02 -8.69
CA ILE A 274 0.13 7.88 -7.80
C ILE A 274 0.98 7.97 -6.52
N ILE A 275 0.36 7.68 -5.38
CA ILE A 275 1.01 7.56 -4.06
C ILE A 275 0.79 6.21 -3.38
N ASP A 276 -0.16 5.43 -3.90
CA ASP A 276 -0.56 4.11 -3.43
C ASP A 276 0.10 3.05 -4.31
N TYR A 277 0.56 1.94 -3.73
CA TYR A 277 1.28 0.92 -4.50
C TYR A 277 0.90 -0.49 -4.08
N ILE A 278 1.07 -1.41 -5.04
CA ILE A 278 1.17 -2.83 -4.74
C ILE A 278 2.42 -3.39 -5.40
N PHE A 279 3.35 -3.83 -4.57
CA PHE A 279 4.64 -4.38 -4.93
C PHE A 279 4.63 -5.91 -4.80
N TYR A 280 5.20 -6.58 -5.80
CA TYR A 280 5.30 -8.05 -5.85
C TYR A 280 6.71 -8.51 -6.28
N PRO A 281 7.18 -9.70 -5.85
CA PRO A 281 8.48 -10.25 -6.23
C PRO A 281 8.46 -10.69 -7.69
N ARG A 282 9.18 -9.96 -8.55
CA ARG A 282 9.30 -10.24 -9.99
C ARG A 282 9.84 -11.65 -10.29
N SER A 283 10.56 -12.25 -9.35
CA SER A 283 11.14 -13.59 -9.46
C SER A 283 10.19 -14.76 -9.21
N THR A 284 9.00 -14.53 -8.63
CA THR A 284 8.06 -15.61 -8.30
C THR A 284 6.63 -15.31 -8.72
N MET A 285 6.28 -14.07 -9.07
CA MET A 285 4.91 -13.67 -9.39
C MET A 285 4.87 -12.84 -10.68
N THR A 286 3.97 -13.19 -11.61
CA THR A 286 3.84 -12.53 -12.93
C THR A 286 2.43 -11.97 -13.15
N PRO A 287 2.20 -10.65 -13.11
CA PRO A 287 0.85 -10.08 -13.10
C PRO A 287 0.16 -10.39 -14.43
N LEU A 288 -1.04 -10.96 -14.37
CA LEU A 288 -1.78 -11.34 -15.59
C LEU A 288 -2.82 -10.27 -15.99
N GLY A 289 -3.03 -9.24 -15.18
CA GLY A 289 -4.04 -8.20 -15.38
C GLY A 289 -4.06 -7.16 -14.27
N LEU A 290 -4.54 -5.97 -14.61
CA LEU A 290 -4.67 -4.79 -13.75
C LEU A 290 -6.02 -4.12 -14.03
N LEU A 291 -6.58 -3.44 -13.03
CA LEU A 291 -7.73 -2.56 -13.29
C LEU A 291 -7.26 -1.30 -14.00
N GLY A 292 -7.92 -0.91 -15.08
CA GLY A 292 -7.73 0.40 -15.69
C GLY A 292 -8.30 1.51 -14.81
N PRO A 293 -7.80 2.75 -14.90
CA PRO A 293 -8.40 3.89 -14.23
C PRO A 293 -9.82 4.13 -14.74
N LEU A 294 -10.63 4.87 -13.95
CA LEU A 294 -11.94 5.32 -14.42
C LEU A 294 -11.78 6.20 -15.67
N ALA A 295 -12.65 6.01 -16.65
CA ALA A 295 -12.52 6.67 -17.95
C ALA A 295 -12.59 8.21 -17.80
N ASN A 296 -11.59 8.91 -18.34
CA ASN A 296 -11.55 10.39 -18.33
C ASN A 296 -12.81 11.05 -18.93
N ASP A 297 -13.46 10.40 -19.90
CA ASP A 297 -14.74 10.86 -20.46
C ASP A 297 -15.85 10.85 -19.42
N TRP A 298 -15.93 9.80 -18.59
CA TRP A 298 -16.91 9.68 -17.51
C TRP A 298 -16.70 10.79 -16.46
N PHE A 299 -15.45 11.11 -16.11
CA PHE A 299 -15.16 12.25 -15.23
C PHE A 299 -15.58 13.59 -15.85
N ARG A 300 -15.35 13.80 -17.16
CA ARG A 300 -15.79 15.01 -17.88
C ARG A 300 -17.31 15.16 -17.88
N GLU A 301 -18.05 14.07 -18.03
CA GLU A 301 -19.52 14.05 -18.07
C GLU A 301 -20.19 14.20 -16.69
N ASN A 302 -19.51 13.81 -15.60
CA ASN A 302 -20.12 13.70 -14.27
C ASN A 302 -19.58 14.70 -13.22
N LYS A 303 -18.75 15.68 -13.60
CA LYS A 303 -18.08 16.65 -12.70
C LYS A 303 -18.92 17.24 -11.54
N ASN A 304 -20.22 17.43 -11.74
CA ASN A 304 -21.14 18.07 -10.77
C ASN A 304 -22.24 17.15 -10.23
N LYS A 305 -22.17 15.83 -10.47
CA LYS A 305 -23.19 14.88 -10.00
C LYS A 305 -22.67 14.07 -8.81
N PRO A 306 -23.40 14.05 -7.68
CA PRO A 306 -23.22 13.04 -6.66
C PRO A 306 -23.43 11.65 -7.28
N THR A 307 -22.50 10.73 -7.05
CA THR A 307 -22.47 9.40 -7.68
C THR A 307 -23.53 8.48 -7.11
N ASP A 308 -24.74 8.55 -7.69
CA ASP A 308 -25.80 7.58 -7.39
C ASP A 308 -25.49 6.25 -8.11
N ILE A 309 -25.04 5.25 -7.34
CA ILE A 309 -24.41 3.98 -7.77
C ILE A 309 -25.28 3.12 -8.75
N LYS A 310 -26.55 3.50 -8.96
CA LYS A 310 -27.52 2.71 -9.72
C LYS A 310 -27.31 2.69 -11.25
N GLN A 311 -26.54 3.61 -11.85
CA GLN A 311 -26.52 3.78 -13.32
C GLN A 311 -25.35 3.10 -14.08
N ASN A 312 -24.27 2.63 -13.44
CA ASN A 312 -23.07 2.13 -14.14
C ASN A 312 -23.18 0.73 -14.80
N LYS A 313 -24.36 0.11 -14.85
CA LYS A 313 -24.51 -1.36 -15.05
C LYS A 313 -24.40 -1.91 -16.49
N ALA A 314 -23.94 -1.14 -17.49
CA ALA A 314 -24.25 -1.46 -18.90
C ALA A 314 -23.09 -1.59 -19.91
N LYS A 315 -21.81 -1.31 -19.59
CA LYS A 315 -20.75 -1.20 -20.64
C LYS A 315 -19.48 -2.05 -20.48
N GLU A 316 -19.17 -2.64 -19.33
CA GLU A 316 -17.84 -3.25 -19.08
C GLU A 316 -17.69 -4.71 -19.55
N ASN A 317 -18.79 -5.36 -19.95
CA ASN A 317 -18.87 -6.81 -19.97
C ASN A 317 -18.47 -7.45 -21.33
N LYS A 318 -17.21 -7.25 -21.78
CA LYS A 318 -16.76 -7.86 -23.07
C LYS A 318 -15.29 -8.26 -23.24
N ALA A 319 -14.41 -8.13 -22.24
CA ALA A 319 -12.96 -8.35 -22.41
C ALA A 319 -12.33 -9.31 -21.38
N ALA A 320 -12.86 -10.54 -21.24
CA ALA A 320 -12.25 -11.58 -20.40
C ALA A 320 -12.57 -13.00 -20.89
N LYS A 321 -11.95 -13.44 -21.99
CA LYS A 321 -11.86 -14.86 -22.39
C LYS A 321 -10.49 -15.17 -23.00
N GLU A 322 -10.06 -16.40 -22.76
CA GLU A 322 -8.93 -17.12 -23.39
C GLU A 322 -7.49 -16.77 -22.98
N SER A 323 -6.96 -17.55 -22.04
CA SER A 323 -5.78 -18.39 -22.30
C SER A 323 -5.78 -19.59 -21.34
N HIS A 324 -5.02 -20.65 -21.63
CA HIS A 324 -4.94 -21.88 -20.82
C HIS A 324 -3.48 -22.18 -20.44
N GLY A 325 -3.24 -22.48 -19.16
CA GLY A 325 -1.95 -22.87 -18.61
C GLY A 325 -2.10 -23.45 -17.21
N LYS A 326 -1.18 -24.33 -16.78
CA LYS A 326 -1.16 -24.88 -15.41
C LYS A 326 -0.57 -23.85 -14.45
N GLU A 327 -1.41 -23.08 -13.76
CA GLU A 327 -0.96 -21.88 -13.03
C GLU A 327 -1.72 -21.68 -11.71
N PHE A 328 -1.02 -21.23 -10.66
CA PHE A 328 -1.64 -20.46 -9.56
C PHE A 328 -2.15 -19.11 -10.08
N SER A 329 -2.94 -18.34 -9.30
CA SER A 329 -3.51 -17.11 -9.85
C SER A 329 -4.04 -15.99 -8.91
N MET A 330 -3.39 -14.81 -8.90
CA MET A 330 -3.75 -13.50 -8.29
C MET A 330 -3.49 -12.19 -9.15
N HIS A 331 -4.48 -11.34 -9.45
CA HIS A 331 -4.37 -10.01 -10.13
C HIS A 331 -4.20 -8.89 -9.08
N LEU A 332 -4.05 -7.63 -9.51
CA LEU A 332 -4.00 -6.44 -8.64
C LEU A 332 -4.90 -5.33 -9.18
N LEU A 333 -5.83 -4.80 -8.37
CA LEU A 333 -6.69 -3.67 -8.75
C LEU A 333 -6.45 -2.47 -7.81
N ARG A 334 -6.83 -1.26 -8.27
CA ARG A 334 -6.72 0.03 -7.57
C ARG A 334 -8.13 0.57 -7.35
N ALA A 335 -8.42 1.08 -6.15
CA ALA A 335 -9.49 2.08 -5.95
C ALA A 335 -8.81 3.44 -5.83
N GLU A 336 -9.26 4.46 -6.55
CA GLU A 336 -8.49 5.70 -6.71
C GLU A 336 -8.77 6.73 -5.61
N SER A 337 -7.87 6.87 -4.64
CA SER A 337 -7.70 8.12 -3.89
C SER A 337 -6.81 9.08 -4.68
N PHE A 338 -7.24 10.34 -4.78
CA PHE A 338 -6.43 11.44 -5.28
C PHE A 338 -6.31 12.49 -4.18
N GLN A 339 -5.10 12.69 -3.67
CA GLN A 339 -4.79 13.81 -2.78
C GLN A 339 -4.18 14.95 -3.60
N ILE A 340 -4.79 16.12 -3.51
CA ILE A 340 -4.28 17.35 -4.13
C ILE A 340 -3.17 17.90 -3.25
N GLY A 341 -1.96 18.05 -3.80
CA GLY A 341 -0.88 18.75 -3.13
C GLY A 341 -1.15 20.26 -3.09
N GLU A 342 -0.96 20.90 -1.93
CA GLU A 342 -0.98 22.35 -1.82
C GLU A 342 0.42 22.91 -2.17
N GLU A 343 0.52 23.66 -3.28
CA GLU A 343 1.68 24.54 -3.50
C GLU A 343 1.50 25.84 -2.73
N SER A 344 2.48 26.21 -1.90
CA SER A 344 2.44 27.46 -1.14
C SER A 344 2.80 28.67 -2.02
N LEU A 345 1.82 29.54 -2.29
CA LEU A 345 2.02 30.79 -3.01
C LEU A 345 2.78 31.82 -2.15
N HIS A 346 4.10 31.87 -2.31
CA HIS A 346 4.92 32.97 -1.80
C HIS A 346 4.60 34.29 -2.54
N MET A 347 3.80 35.14 -1.92
CA MET A 347 3.53 36.51 -2.36
C MET A 347 4.80 37.37 -2.31
N LYS A 348 5.48 37.54 -3.45
CA LYS A 348 6.46 38.63 -3.62
C LYS A 348 5.72 39.94 -3.87
N HIS A 349 6.02 40.97 -3.08
CA HIS A 349 5.56 42.32 -3.33
C HIS A 349 6.00 42.81 -4.72
N LEU A 350 5.06 43.42 -5.46
CA LEU A 350 5.32 44.20 -6.67
C LEU A 350 4.87 45.64 -6.42
N GLU A 351 5.70 46.59 -6.85
CA GLU A 351 5.47 48.02 -6.65
C GLU A 351 4.35 48.58 -7.54
N PRO A 352 3.61 49.62 -7.09
CA PRO A 352 2.56 50.24 -7.88
C PRO A 352 3.14 51.17 -8.95
N GLY A 353 2.77 51.01 -10.23
CA GLY A 353 3.12 52.05 -11.22
C GLY A 353 2.96 51.80 -12.72
N LYS A 354 2.59 50.61 -13.22
CA LYS A 354 2.41 50.39 -14.67
C LYS A 354 1.22 49.49 -15.03
N GLU A 355 0.27 50.07 -15.76
CA GLU A 355 -0.82 49.37 -16.47
C GLU A 355 -0.46 49.14 -17.96
N PRO A 356 -1.20 48.30 -18.71
CA PRO A 356 -0.56 47.21 -19.44
C PRO A 356 -0.37 47.43 -20.95
N PHE A 357 0.68 46.78 -21.48
CA PHE A 357 0.74 46.44 -22.91
C PHE A 357 0.19 45.04 -23.12
N ILE A 358 -1.01 44.94 -23.72
CA ILE A 358 -1.63 43.65 -24.06
C ILE A 358 -1.12 43.20 -25.44
N SER A 359 -0.29 42.16 -25.45
CA SER A 359 -0.13 41.32 -26.64
C SER A 359 0.18 39.85 -26.28
N SER A 360 -0.83 39.01 -26.45
CA SER A 360 -0.67 37.63 -26.95
C SER A 360 0.07 36.58 -26.09
N PHE A 361 -0.29 36.39 -24.80
CA PHE A 361 0.09 35.14 -24.08
C PHE A 361 -0.89 34.71 -22.96
N SER A 362 -2.20 34.92 -23.11
CA SER A 362 -3.21 34.73 -22.04
C SER A 362 -4.33 33.72 -22.37
N ARG A 363 -4.01 32.44 -22.65
CA ARG A 363 -5.08 31.45 -22.94
C ARG A 363 -4.83 29.95 -22.68
N LEU A 364 -3.88 29.55 -21.82
CA LEU A 364 -3.63 28.11 -21.59
C LEU A 364 -3.39 27.61 -20.15
N TYR A 365 -3.40 28.45 -19.11
CA TYR A 365 -3.18 28.00 -17.72
C TYR A 365 -4.03 28.78 -16.71
N GLN A 366 -5.34 28.54 -16.70
CA GLN A 366 -6.23 29.05 -15.63
C GLN A 366 -7.36 28.10 -15.19
N ASP A 367 -7.54 26.94 -15.82
CA ASP A 367 -8.65 25.99 -15.56
C ASP A 367 -8.18 24.65 -14.93
N ILE A 368 -7.26 24.70 -13.95
CA ILE A 368 -6.88 23.54 -13.15
C ILE A 368 -7.55 23.63 -11.77
N GLN A 369 -8.85 23.32 -11.76
CA GLN A 369 -9.55 22.81 -10.58
C GLN A 369 -9.99 21.37 -10.89
N TYR A 370 -9.19 20.39 -10.46
CA TYR A 370 -9.53 18.97 -10.57
C TYR A 370 -10.29 18.52 -9.31
N PRO A 371 -11.51 17.97 -9.46
CA PRO A 371 -12.30 17.45 -8.34
C PRO A 371 -12.10 15.93 -8.17
N LEU A 372 -12.11 15.42 -6.94
CA LEU A 372 -12.36 13.98 -6.69
C LEU A 372 -12.81 13.67 -5.26
N VAL A 373 -13.77 12.75 -5.14
CA VAL A 373 -14.42 12.37 -3.88
C VAL A 373 -13.81 11.06 -3.36
N SER A 374 -12.97 11.13 -2.33
CA SER A 374 -12.94 10.19 -1.19
C SER A 374 -11.83 10.58 -0.22
N GLN A 375 -12.17 10.77 1.06
CA GLN A 375 -11.22 10.58 2.16
C GLN A 375 -11.75 9.45 3.04
N TYR A 376 -11.64 8.24 2.51
CA TYR A 376 -10.87 7.20 3.19
C TYR A 376 -10.11 6.41 2.10
N ALA A 377 -8.82 6.13 2.33
CA ALA A 377 -7.97 5.29 1.48
C ALA A 377 -8.41 3.80 1.54
N THR A 378 -9.56 3.49 0.92
CA THR A 378 -10.07 2.12 0.81
C THR A 378 -9.32 1.37 -0.29
N PHE A 379 -8.12 0.87 -0.01
CA PHE A 379 -7.43 0.01 -0.95
C PHE A 379 -7.95 -1.42 -0.92
N MET A 380 -8.95 -1.68 -1.75
CA MET A 380 -9.27 -3.05 -2.09
C MET A 380 -8.20 -3.62 -3.03
N LEU A 381 -7.18 -4.28 -2.45
CA LEU A 381 -6.44 -5.32 -3.18
C LEU A 381 -7.49 -6.32 -3.69
N ILE A 382 -7.43 -6.68 -4.98
CA ILE A 382 -8.32 -7.67 -5.60
C ILE A 382 -7.52 -8.69 -6.37
N VAL A 383 -7.48 -9.87 -5.78
CA VAL A 383 -6.75 -11.05 -6.22
C VAL A 383 -7.56 -11.88 -7.23
N TYR A 384 -7.22 -11.84 -8.52
CA TYR A 384 -7.75 -12.70 -9.62
C TYR A 384 -6.80 -13.02 -10.84
N ARG A 385 -5.66 -13.75 -10.70
CA ARG A 385 -4.64 -14.20 -11.74
C ARG A 385 -3.16 -13.65 -11.78
N PHE A 386 -2.17 -14.49 -11.37
CA PHE A 386 -0.69 -14.32 -11.17
C PHE A 386 -0.05 -15.69 -11.41
N LYS A 387 0.77 -15.85 -12.44
CA LYS A 387 1.52 -17.10 -12.66
C LYS A 387 2.67 -17.24 -11.66
N LEU A 388 2.67 -18.31 -10.86
CA LEU A 388 3.86 -18.80 -10.17
C LEU A 388 4.73 -19.59 -11.15
N GLN A 389 5.97 -19.16 -11.36
CA GLN A 389 6.99 -19.99 -12.00
C GLN A 389 7.58 -20.93 -10.96
N ILE A 390 7.38 -22.23 -11.15
CA ILE A 390 8.06 -23.33 -10.46
C ILE A 390 9.34 -23.67 -11.25
#